data_AF-A0A1B7TFK6-F1
#
_entry.id   AF-A0A1B7TFK6-F1
#
_cell.length_a   1.000
_cell.length_b   1.000
_cell.length_c   1.000
_cell.angle_alpha   90.00
_cell.angle_beta   90.00
_cell.angle_gamma   90.00
#
_symmetry.space_group_name_H-M   'P 1'
#
loop_
_entity.id
_entity.type
_entity.pdbx_description
1 polymer ?
#
loop_
_entity_poly.entity_id
_entity_poly.type
_entity_poly.pdbx_seq_one_letter_code
_entity_poly.pdbx_strand_id
1 'polypeptide(L)'
;MDSNTEKLTKLYNFKPMYTKQENSKVLKTQIDTWCDIIKQHYRFTKNFKFSTKVNKSLFENGNLKRSLDDKFQKEIIDKLYKDKILINLIPLKNKLLSDKKFAKTWNSSSNPTPKSDLLIAKHIDLESKEDEVEISYTTFILFESVDFFADLFLEYMDMNSGKDNIFTIYELSKCDMIFSDKRKSPFIEKLDTFDDGDDDYDSVPEDLIVYIVYKGLIDKNIACPIFEDEELVAIKKI
;
A
#
# COMPACT_ATOMS: atom_id res chain seq x y z
N MET A 1 15.92 -8.33 -16.66
CA MET A 1 15.55 -8.07 -15.25
C MET A 1 16.45 -6.99 -14.72
N ASP A 2 15.97 -6.09 -13.87
CA ASP A 2 16.90 -5.18 -13.18
C ASP A 2 17.84 -5.99 -12.28
N SER A 3 19.05 -5.48 -12.07
CA SER A 3 20.11 -6.17 -11.31
C SER A 3 19.68 -6.53 -9.87
N ASN A 4 18.74 -5.75 -9.31
CA ASN A 4 18.24 -5.97 -7.95
C ASN A 4 17.29 -7.18 -7.88
N THR A 5 16.37 -7.32 -8.83
CA THR A 5 15.44 -8.44 -8.92
C THR A 5 16.19 -9.76 -9.01
N GLU A 6 17.22 -9.84 -9.86
CA GLU A 6 18.03 -11.07 -9.99
C GLU A 6 18.71 -11.45 -8.67
N LYS A 7 19.25 -10.45 -7.95
CA LYS A 7 19.84 -10.64 -6.62
C LYS A 7 18.81 -11.17 -5.61
N LEU A 8 17.62 -10.57 -5.56
CA LEU A 8 16.55 -11.00 -4.65
C LEU A 8 16.04 -12.40 -4.99
N THR A 9 15.92 -12.77 -6.27
CA THR A 9 15.53 -14.13 -6.67
C THR A 9 16.57 -15.17 -6.24
N LYS A 10 17.87 -14.85 -6.32
CA LYS A 10 18.94 -15.73 -5.79
C LYS A 10 18.83 -15.91 -4.28
N LEU A 11 18.55 -14.83 -3.55
CA LEU A 11 18.35 -14.87 -2.09
C LEU A 11 17.09 -15.65 -1.70
N TYR A 12 15.98 -15.46 -2.42
CA TYR A 12 14.76 -16.25 -2.23
C TYR A 12 15.00 -17.75 -2.44
N ASN A 13 15.94 -18.15 -3.32
CA ASN A 13 16.32 -19.55 -3.51
C ASN A 13 17.48 -20.02 -2.60
N PHE A 14 17.83 -19.24 -1.57
CA PHE A 14 18.88 -19.57 -0.60
C PHE A 14 18.27 -20.18 0.67
N LYS A 15 18.50 -21.48 0.91
CA LYS A 15 17.89 -22.23 2.04
C LYS A 15 18.01 -21.52 3.41
N PRO A 16 19.14 -20.92 3.80
CA PRO A 16 19.25 -20.22 5.09
C PRO A 16 18.29 -19.04 5.26
N MET A 17 17.75 -18.46 4.18
CA MET A 17 16.72 -17.41 4.29
C MET A 17 15.45 -17.90 4.99
N TYR A 18 15.17 -19.20 4.95
CA TYR A 18 14.00 -19.82 5.56
C TYR A 18 14.20 -20.28 7.02
N THR A 19 15.34 -19.92 7.62
CA THR A 19 15.65 -20.28 9.01
C THR A 19 16.11 -19.02 9.73
N LYS A 20 15.42 -18.69 10.83
CA LYS A 20 15.75 -17.51 11.63
C LYS A 20 17.21 -17.56 12.09
N GLN A 21 17.98 -16.54 11.75
CA GLN A 21 19.39 -16.47 12.13
C GLN A 21 19.54 -16.01 13.59
N GLU A 22 20.45 -16.62 14.35
CA GLU A 22 20.68 -16.27 15.76
C GLU A 22 21.47 -14.97 15.91
N ASN A 23 22.37 -14.68 14.96
CA ASN A 23 23.16 -13.47 14.98
C ASN A 23 22.27 -12.24 14.68
N SER A 24 22.19 -11.30 15.61
CA SER A 24 21.29 -10.13 15.49
C SER A 24 21.54 -9.27 14.26
N LYS A 25 22.81 -9.10 13.82
CA LYS A 25 23.13 -8.33 12.61
C LYS A 25 22.65 -9.07 11.35
N VAL A 26 22.91 -10.37 11.27
CA VAL A 26 22.48 -11.21 10.14
C VAL A 26 20.96 -11.32 10.10
N LEU A 27 20.31 -11.50 11.25
CA LEU A 27 18.86 -11.55 11.38
C LEU A 27 18.22 -10.24 10.90
N LYS A 28 18.78 -9.08 11.26
CA LYS A 28 18.30 -7.79 10.76
C LYS A 28 18.37 -7.74 9.22
N THR A 29 19.51 -8.10 8.63
CA THR A 29 19.66 -8.15 7.17
C THR A 29 18.72 -9.15 6.52
N GLN A 30 18.48 -10.30 7.16
CA GLN A 30 17.53 -11.31 6.69
C GLN A 30 16.10 -10.77 6.67
N ILE A 31 15.66 -10.10 7.74
CA ILE A 31 14.34 -9.46 7.81
C ILE A 31 14.22 -8.36 6.74
N ASP A 32 15.21 -7.47 6.65
CA ASP A 32 15.22 -6.39 5.65
C ASP A 32 15.14 -6.97 4.22
N THR A 33 15.88 -8.06 3.94
CA THR A 33 15.82 -8.77 2.66
C THR A 33 14.43 -9.37 2.38
N TRP A 34 13.77 -9.93 3.40
CA TRP A 34 12.40 -10.43 3.26
C TRP A 34 11.42 -9.29 2.96
N CYS A 35 11.56 -8.14 3.62
CA CYS A 35 10.76 -6.96 3.29
C CYS A 35 10.92 -6.53 1.83
N ASP A 36 12.15 -6.55 1.30
CA ASP A 36 12.43 -6.23 -0.10
C ASP A 36 11.81 -7.25 -1.07
N ILE A 37 11.89 -8.56 -0.76
CA ILE A 37 11.23 -9.62 -1.55
C ILE A 37 9.72 -9.38 -1.60
N ILE A 38 9.09 -9.06 -0.46
CA ILE A 38 7.66 -8.79 -0.38
C ILE A 38 7.27 -7.57 -1.20
N LYS A 39 7.98 -6.45 -1.06
CA LYS A 39 7.74 -5.25 -1.88
C LYS A 39 7.85 -5.55 -3.37
N GLN A 40 8.92 -6.24 -3.78
CA GLN A 40 9.15 -6.57 -5.17
C GLN A 40 8.07 -7.51 -5.72
N HIS A 41 7.63 -8.48 -4.91
CA HIS A 41 6.52 -9.36 -5.27
C HIS A 41 5.25 -8.57 -5.58
N TYR A 42 4.83 -7.70 -4.65
CA TYR A 42 3.62 -6.90 -4.79
C TYR A 42 3.70 -5.86 -5.91
N ARG A 43 4.89 -5.32 -6.17
CA ARG A 43 5.15 -4.46 -7.33
C ARG A 43 4.90 -5.20 -8.65
N PHE A 44 5.36 -6.45 -8.78
CA PHE A 44 5.17 -7.24 -10.00
C PHE A 44 3.74 -7.75 -10.17
N THR A 45 3.06 -8.12 -9.08
CA THR A 45 1.67 -8.58 -9.14
C THR A 45 0.67 -7.43 -9.25
N LYS A 46 1.13 -6.18 -9.14
CA LYS A 46 0.30 -4.96 -9.13
C LYS A 46 -0.77 -4.96 -8.04
N ASN A 47 -0.59 -5.79 -7.02
CA ASN A 47 -1.53 -5.85 -5.92
C ASN A 47 -1.09 -4.86 -4.84
N PHE A 48 -2.04 -4.11 -4.30
CA PHE A 48 -1.79 -3.23 -3.15
C PHE A 48 -2.43 -3.75 -1.87
N LYS A 49 -3.37 -4.69 -1.95
CA LYS A 49 -4.05 -5.27 -0.80
C LYS A 49 -3.19 -6.37 -0.19
N PHE A 50 -2.83 -6.19 1.08
CA PHE A 50 -2.07 -7.18 1.83
C PHE A 50 -3.00 -8.11 2.62
N SER A 51 -2.81 -9.42 2.47
CA SER A 51 -3.54 -10.43 3.23
C SER A 51 -2.60 -11.54 3.67
N THR A 52 -2.53 -11.79 4.98
CA THR A 52 -1.68 -12.85 5.56
C THR A 52 -2.03 -14.23 5.02
N LYS A 53 -3.32 -14.49 4.73
CA LYS A 53 -3.79 -15.77 4.15
C LYS A 53 -3.22 -16.01 2.75
N VAL A 54 -3.19 -14.96 1.91
CA VAL A 54 -2.71 -15.03 0.52
C VAL A 54 -1.18 -15.13 0.49
N ASN A 55 -0.51 -14.45 1.42
CA ASN A 55 0.95 -14.41 1.51
C ASN A 55 1.59 -15.69 2.04
N LYS A 56 0.81 -16.67 2.49
CA LYS A 56 1.36 -17.97 2.89
C LYS A 56 2.21 -18.59 1.77
N SER A 57 1.79 -18.43 0.52
CA SER A 57 2.54 -18.87 -0.67
C SER A 57 3.89 -18.16 -0.86
N LEU A 58 4.04 -16.91 -0.41
CA LEU A 58 5.29 -16.14 -0.55
C LEU A 58 6.33 -16.56 0.50
N PHE A 59 5.89 -17.03 1.66
CA PHE A 59 6.76 -17.56 2.71
C PHE A 59 7.08 -19.05 2.54
N GLU A 60 6.50 -19.69 1.52
CA GLU A 60 6.68 -21.09 1.17
C GLU A 60 7.34 -21.23 -0.21
N ASN A 61 8.55 -21.77 -0.24
CA ASN A 61 9.23 -22.06 -1.49
C ASN A 61 9.16 -23.56 -1.78
N GLY A 62 8.23 -23.92 -2.67
CA GLY A 62 8.01 -25.31 -3.11
C GLY A 62 9.24 -25.94 -3.75
N ASN A 63 10.06 -25.16 -4.46
CA ASN A 63 11.29 -25.66 -5.10
C ASN A 63 12.34 -26.09 -4.07
N LEU A 64 12.42 -25.36 -2.96
CA LEU A 64 13.33 -25.71 -1.86
C LEU A 64 12.71 -26.67 -0.85
N LYS A 65 11.39 -26.88 -0.89
CA LYS A 65 10.60 -27.53 0.17
C LYS A 65 10.89 -26.89 1.54
N ARG A 66 10.90 -25.55 1.56
CA ARG A 66 11.15 -24.73 2.75
C ARG A 66 10.02 -23.72 2.95
N SER A 67 9.78 -23.41 4.22
CA SER A 67 8.73 -22.51 4.69
C SER A 67 9.28 -21.76 5.90
N LEU A 68 8.91 -20.48 6.06
CA LEU A 68 9.16 -19.76 7.30
C LEU A 68 8.17 -20.20 8.38
N ASP A 69 8.63 -20.33 9.61
CA ASP A 69 7.72 -20.52 10.75
C ASP A 69 6.88 -19.26 11.02
N ASP A 70 5.67 -19.44 11.54
CA ASP A 70 4.70 -18.36 11.76
C ASP A 70 5.22 -17.25 12.68
N LYS A 71 6.05 -17.60 13.66
CA LYS A 71 6.64 -16.62 14.58
C LYS A 71 7.60 -15.70 13.83
N PHE A 72 8.44 -16.26 12.97
CA PHE A 72 9.34 -15.46 12.15
C PHE A 72 8.60 -14.66 11.06
N GLN A 73 7.53 -15.21 10.48
CA GLN A 73 6.64 -14.45 9.60
C GLN A 73 6.04 -13.22 10.31
N LYS A 74 5.57 -13.37 11.56
CA LYS A 74 5.06 -12.26 12.37
C LYS A 74 6.13 -11.16 12.55
N GLU A 75 7.38 -11.54 12.86
CA GLU A 75 8.47 -10.55 13.01
C GLU A 75 8.76 -9.76 11.72
N ILE A 76 8.64 -10.40 10.55
CA ILE A 76 8.78 -9.72 9.25
C ILE A 76 7.61 -8.77 9.00
N ILE A 77 6.38 -9.21 9.29
CA ILE A 77 5.16 -8.40 9.13
C ILE A 77 5.18 -7.19 10.07
N ASP A 78 5.56 -7.39 11.34
CA ASP A 78 5.71 -6.33 12.33
C ASP A 78 6.76 -5.29 11.86
N LYS A 79 7.85 -5.75 11.22
CA LYS A 79 8.83 -4.86 10.61
C LYS A 79 8.20 -4.03 9.47
N LEU A 80 7.39 -4.64 8.61
CA LEU A 80 6.72 -3.91 7.53
C LEU A 80 5.78 -2.82 8.07
N TYR A 81 5.02 -3.09 9.14
CA TYR A 81 4.20 -2.07 9.80
C TYR A 81 5.06 -0.98 10.44
N LYS A 82 6.12 -1.36 11.16
CA LYS A 82 7.03 -0.42 11.82
C LYS A 82 7.67 0.55 10.83
N ASP A 83 8.04 0.06 9.65
CA ASP A 83 8.62 0.86 8.57
C ASP A 83 7.58 1.61 7.74
N LYS A 84 6.28 1.49 8.08
CA LYS A 84 5.14 2.07 7.33
C LYS A 84 5.06 1.59 5.89
N ILE A 85 5.56 0.37 5.64
CA ILE A 85 5.41 -0.35 4.37
C ILE A 85 4.01 -0.96 4.32
N LEU A 86 3.52 -1.49 5.44
CA LEU A 86 2.11 -1.84 5.61
C LEU A 86 1.36 -0.73 6.32
N ILE A 87 0.18 -0.42 5.82
CA ILE A 87 -0.74 0.56 6.41
C ILE A 87 -2.14 -0.03 6.45
N ASN A 88 -2.88 0.24 7.53
CA ASN A 88 -4.28 -0.14 7.65
C ASN A 88 -5.12 1.08 7.37
N LEU A 89 -5.95 1.03 6.32
CA LEU A 89 -6.83 2.12 5.95
C LEU A 89 -8.28 1.76 6.23
N ILE A 90 -9.00 2.68 6.85
CA ILE A 90 -10.46 2.58 7.02
C ILE A 90 -11.10 2.97 5.67
N PRO A 91 -12.07 2.19 5.14
CA PRO A 91 -12.75 2.51 3.90
C PRO A 91 -13.35 3.92 3.95
N LEU A 92 -12.84 4.82 3.12
CA LEU A 92 -13.07 6.24 3.34
C LEU A 92 -14.45 6.67 2.89
N LYS A 93 -14.98 6.05 1.83
CA LYS A 93 -16.32 6.32 1.30
C LYS A 93 -17.39 6.20 2.39
N ASN A 94 -17.31 5.15 3.20
CA ASN A 94 -18.24 4.94 4.31
C ASN A 94 -18.10 6.00 5.40
N LYS A 95 -16.87 6.42 5.70
CA LYS A 95 -16.59 7.44 6.73
C LYS A 95 -17.00 8.84 6.30
N LEU A 96 -16.79 9.20 5.03
CA LEU A 96 -17.21 10.48 4.46
C LEU A 96 -18.74 10.63 4.39
N LEU A 97 -19.44 9.55 3.99
CA LEU A 97 -20.90 9.54 3.92
C LEU A 97 -21.56 9.57 5.31
N SER A 98 -20.94 8.93 6.31
CA SER A 98 -21.49 8.83 7.67
C SER A 98 -21.08 9.96 8.61
N ASP A 99 -19.92 10.58 8.41
CA ASP A 99 -19.37 11.61 9.31
C ASP A 99 -19.34 13.00 8.66
N LYS A 100 -20.42 13.75 8.89
CA LYS A 100 -20.56 15.16 8.46
C LYS A 100 -19.44 16.07 9.00
N LYS A 101 -18.84 15.74 10.15
CA LYS A 101 -17.73 16.52 10.72
C LYS A 101 -16.45 16.25 9.94
N PHE A 102 -16.21 15.00 9.56
CA PHE A 102 -15.09 14.63 8.70
C PHE A 102 -15.20 15.29 7.32
N ALA A 103 -16.37 15.22 6.66
CA ALA A 103 -16.62 15.88 5.38
C ALA A 103 -16.42 17.42 5.45
N LYS A 104 -16.86 18.06 6.53
CA LYS A 104 -16.61 19.49 6.75
C LYS A 104 -15.12 19.80 6.95
N THR A 105 -14.39 18.90 7.60
CA THR A 105 -12.94 19.04 7.82
C THR A 105 -12.17 18.82 6.52
N TRP A 106 -12.63 17.88 5.67
CA TRP A 106 -12.13 17.67 4.31
C TRP A 106 -12.28 18.93 3.45
N ASN A 107 -13.45 19.55 3.42
CA ASN A 107 -13.71 20.75 2.61
C ASN A 107 -13.11 22.05 3.17
N SER A 108 -12.52 22.05 4.37
CA SER A 108 -11.98 23.26 5.00
C SER A 108 -10.56 23.57 4.51
N SER A 109 -10.47 24.41 3.46
CA SER A 109 -9.23 24.82 2.78
C SER A 109 -8.27 25.69 3.60
N SER A 110 -8.68 26.18 4.78
CA SER A 110 -7.99 27.23 5.53
C SER A 110 -7.06 26.74 6.64
N ASN A 111 -7.16 25.46 7.04
CA ASN A 111 -6.22 24.80 7.95
C ASN A 111 -6.37 23.28 7.76
N PRO A 112 -5.57 22.65 6.90
CA PRO A 112 -5.62 21.21 6.67
C PRO A 112 -4.97 20.52 7.88
N THR A 113 -5.69 20.44 8.98
CA THR A 113 -5.37 19.50 10.06
C THR A 113 -6.51 18.51 10.34
N PRO A 114 -7.15 17.89 9.34
CA PRO A 114 -7.35 16.44 9.44
C PRO A 114 -5.97 15.79 9.34
N LYS A 115 -5.47 15.18 10.42
CA LYS A 115 -4.21 14.44 10.34
C LYS A 115 -4.45 13.26 9.40
N SER A 116 -3.59 13.01 8.42
CA SER A 116 -3.56 11.73 7.67
C SER A 116 -3.71 10.50 8.58
N ASP A 117 -3.27 10.65 9.84
CA ASP A 117 -3.40 9.66 10.91
C ASP A 117 -4.86 9.24 11.17
N LEU A 118 -5.86 10.04 10.80
CA LEU A 118 -7.29 9.70 10.89
C LEU A 118 -7.73 8.64 9.88
N LEU A 119 -6.93 8.45 8.83
CA LEU A 119 -7.12 7.42 7.81
C LEU A 119 -6.48 6.09 8.24
N ILE A 120 -5.50 6.15 9.14
CA ILE A 120 -4.73 5.00 9.60
C ILE A 120 -5.43 4.37 10.80
N ALA A 121 -5.88 3.13 10.66
CA ALA A 121 -6.22 2.30 11.81
C ALA A 121 -4.92 1.87 12.50
N LYS A 122 -4.83 2.04 13.82
CA LYS A 122 -3.64 1.62 14.57
C LYS A 122 -3.54 0.10 14.59
N HIS A 123 -2.39 -0.43 14.20
CA HIS A 123 -2.12 -1.87 14.23
C HIS A 123 -2.13 -2.47 15.65
N ILE A 124 -1.90 -1.65 16.68
CA ILE A 124 -1.72 -2.10 18.08
C ILE A 124 -3.06 -2.41 18.78
N ASP A 125 -4.20 -1.94 18.28
CA ASP A 125 -5.48 -2.02 19.00
C ASP A 125 -6.24 -3.36 18.79
N LEU A 126 -5.62 -4.37 18.16
CA LEU A 126 -6.31 -5.59 17.70
C LEU A 126 -6.18 -6.82 18.61
N GLU A 127 -5.26 -6.83 19.57
CA GLU A 127 -5.10 -7.96 20.51
C GLU A 127 -5.83 -7.71 21.86
N SER A 128 -6.48 -6.56 22.05
CA SER A 128 -7.17 -6.24 23.29
C SER A 128 -8.39 -5.36 23.08
N LYS A 129 -9.59 -5.97 23.03
CA LYS A 129 -10.88 -5.50 23.59
C LYS A 129 -12.05 -6.22 22.93
N GLU A 130 -12.84 -6.95 23.71
CA GLU A 130 -14.00 -7.73 23.26
C GLU A 130 -15.29 -6.90 23.06
N ASP A 131 -15.30 -5.59 23.33
CA ASP A 131 -16.55 -4.79 23.41
C ASP A 131 -16.57 -3.48 22.59
N GLU A 132 -15.59 -3.21 21.72
CA GLU A 132 -15.60 -2.02 20.86
C GLU A 132 -15.97 -2.38 19.41
N VAL A 133 -16.82 -1.55 18.80
CA VAL A 133 -17.29 -1.66 17.41
C VAL A 133 -16.13 -2.03 16.48
N GLU A 134 -16.21 -3.19 15.83
CA GLU A 134 -15.18 -3.68 14.91
C GLU A 134 -15.06 -2.71 13.74
N ILE A 135 -14.07 -1.82 13.80
CA ILE A 135 -13.76 -0.91 12.70
C ILE A 135 -13.14 -1.77 11.60
N SER A 136 -13.89 -2.00 10.52
CA SER A 136 -13.34 -2.68 9.35
C SER A 136 -12.27 -1.80 8.71
N TYR A 137 -11.11 -2.40 8.44
CA TYR A 137 -10.01 -1.78 7.72
C TYR A 137 -9.49 -2.73 6.65
N THR A 138 -8.82 -2.17 5.65
CA THR A 138 -8.07 -2.93 4.65
C THR A 138 -6.59 -2.64 4.84
N THR A 139 -5.76 -3.68 4.91
CA THR A 139 -4.31 -3.53 4.93
C THR A 139 -3.80 -3.35 3.51
N PHE A 140 -3.03 -2.29 3.28
CA PHE A 140 -2.36 -2.02 2.03
C PHE A 140 -0.84 -2.12 2.19
N ILE A 141 -0.16 -2.45 1.10
CA ILE A 141 1.29 -2.43 0.99
C ILE A 141 1.77 -1.29 0.08
N LEU A 142 2.72 -0.52 0.59
CA LEU A 142 3.45 0.53 -0.10
C LEU A 142 4.81 0.00 -0.53
N PHE A 143 4.91 -0.51 -1.77
CA PHE A 143 6.18 -1.01 -2.30
C PHE A 143 7.16 0.13 -2.68
N GLU A 144 6.67 1.36 -2.82
CA GLU A 144 7.44 2.60 -2.89
C GLU A 144 6.95 3.59 -1.82
N SER A 145 7.69 4.68 -1.61
CA SER A 145 7.29 5.70 -0.63
C SER A 145 6.03 6.46 -1.05
N VAL A 146 5.30 7.02 -0.07
CA VAL A 146 4.18 7.93 -0.35
C VAL A 146 4.63 9.10 -1.22
N ASP A 147 5.82 9.63 -0.98
CA ASP A 147 6.39 10.74 -1.73
C ASP A 147 6.61 10.36 -3.20
N PHE A 148 7.12 9.16 -3.46
CA PHE A 148 7.28 8.65 -4.82
C PHE A 148 5.93 8.59 -5.57
N PHE A 149 4.88 8.04 -4.95
CA PHE A 149 3.56 8.00 -5.59
C PHE A 149 2.95 9.40 -5.75
N ALA A 150 3.18 10.29 -4.79
CA ALA A 150 2.72 11.67 -4.85
C ALA A 150 3.39 12.42 -6.02
N ASP A 151 4.69 12.22 -6.24
CA ASP A 151 5.43 12.78 -7.37
C ASP A 151 4.88 12.25 -8.70
N LEU A 152 4.57 10.95 -8.80
CA LEU A 152 3.91 10.38 -9.98
C LEU A 152 2.52 10.99 -10.23
N PHE A 153 1.72 11.19 -9.19
CA PHE A 153 0.43 11.86 -9.35
C PHE A 153 0.59 13.31 -9.78
N LEU A 154 1.58 14.04 -9.26
CA LEU A 154 1.85 15.41 -9.70
C LEU A 154 2.27 15.47 -11.16
N GLU A 155 3.13 14.56 -11.60
CA GLU A 155 3.55 14.44 -13.00
C GLU A 155 2.35 14.12 -13.89
N TYR A 156 1.51 13.16 -13.48
CA TYR A 156 0.27 12.84 -14.18
C TYR A 156 -0.67 14.05 -14.27
N MET A 157 -0.85 14.80 -13.18
CA MET A 157 -1.64 16.03 -13.16
C MET A 157 -1.06 17.10 -14.09
N ASP A 158 0.26 17.25 -14.17
CA ASP A 158 0.93 18.19 -15.08
C ASP A 158 0.77 17.79 -16.55
N MET A 159 0.81 16.50 -16.87
CA MET A 159 0.59 16.02 -18.23
C MET A 159 -0.87 16.18 -18.69
N ASN A 160 -1.81 16.14 -17.75
CA ASN A 160 -3.25 16.17 -18.02
C ASN A 160 -3.92 17.50 -17.59
N SER A 161 -3.14 18.53 -17.24
CA SER A 161 -3.68 19.81 -16.78
C SER A 161 -4.45 20.52 -17.90
N GLY A 162 -5.79 20.50 -17.80
CA GLY A 162 -6.72 21.31 -18.60
C GLY A 162 -6.93 22.71 -18.01
N LYS A 163 -8.11 23.31 -18.26
CA LYS A 163 -8.40 24.68 -17.80
C LYS A 163 -8.62 24.82 -16.28
N ASP A 164 -9.01 23.75 -15.60
CA ASP A 164 -9.51 23.86 -14.21
C ASP A 164 -8.63 23.17 -13.15
N ASN A 165 -7.62 22.37 -13.54
CA ASN A 165 -6.72 21.64 -12.62
C ASN A 165 -7.41 20.82 -11.52
N ILE A 166 -8.61 20.31 -11.85
CA ILE A 166 -9.44 19.47 -11.00
C ILE A 166 -9.25 18.01 -11.41
N PHE A 167 -8.90 17.15 -10.46
CA PHE A 167 -8.71 15.71 -10.70
C PHE A 167 -9.50 14.89 -9.70
N THR A 168 -10.37 14.02 -10.19
CA THR A 168 -11.08 13.03 -9.36
C THR A 168 -10.13 11.92 -8.91
N ILE A 169 -10.44 11.26 -7.79
CA ILE A 169 -9.70 10.05 -7.37
C ILE A 169 -9.79 8.95 -8.44
N TYR A 170 -10.91 8.87 -9.15
CA TYR A 170 -11.10 7.95 -10.26
C TYR A 170 -10.18 8.24 -11.47
N GLU A 171 -9.92 9.51 -11.79
CA GLU A 171 -8.92 9.85 -12.82
C GLU A 171 -7.51 9.50 -12.36
N LEU A 172 -7.18 9.78 -11.11
CA LEU A 172 -5.87 9.42 -10.54
C LEU A 172 -5.66 7.90 -10.45
N SER A 173 -6.73 7.10 -10.32
CA SER A 173 -6.62 5.62 -10.32
C SER A 173 -6.17 5.06 -11.66
N LYS A 174 -6.34 5.83 -12.72
CA LYS A 174 -5.90 5.53 -14.09
C LYS A 174 -4.48 6.00 -14.39
N CYS A 175 -3.73 6.47 -13.38
CA CYS A 175 -2.33 6.82 -13.53
C CYS A 175 -1.49 5.57 -13.87
N ASP A 176 -1.36 5.31 -15.18
CA ASP A 176 -0.65 4.17 -15.76
C ASP A 176 0.86 4.20 -15.47
N MET A 177 1.40 5.38 -15.16
CA MET A 177 2.78 5.58 -14.71
C MET A 177 3.14 4.76 -13.47
N ILE A 178 2.15 4.40 -12.64
CA ILE A 178 2.32 3.56 -11.46
C ILE A 178 2.67 2.11 -11.84
N PHE A 179 2.19 1.64 -12.99
CA PHE A 179 2.29 0.25 -13.43
C PHE A 179 3.17 0.06 -14.67
N SER A 180 4.24 0.85 -14.80
CA SER A 180 5.12 0.81 -15.98
C SER A 180 5.83 -0.55 -16.20
N ASP A 181 5.85 -1.42 -15.20
CA ASP A 181 6.50 -2.73 -15.25
C ASP A 181 5.50 -3.89 -15.43
N LYS A 182 5.41 -4.44 -16.66
CA LYS A 182 4.48 -5.53 -17.04
C LYS A 182 5.04 -6.95 -16.82
N ARG A 183 5.96 -7.15 -15.88
CA ARG A 183 6.66 -8.45 -15.69
C ARG A 183 5.98 -9.32 -14.63
N LYS A 184 5.97 -10.65 -14.85
CA LYS A 184 5.53 -11.64 -13.83
C LYS A 184 6.51 -11.65 -12.66
N SER A 185 5.98 -11.82 -11.44
CA SER A 185 6.79 -11.98 -10.23
C SER A 185 7.72 -13.19 -10.35
N PRO A 186 9.04 -13.04 -10.08
CA PRO A 186 9.99 -14.15 -10.16
C PRO A 186 9.98 -15.05 -8.92
N PHE A 187 9.23 -14.70 -7.87
CA PHE A 187 9.21 -15.41 -6.59
C PHE A 187 8.13 -16.50 -6.52
N ILE A 188 7.04 -16.33 -7.29
CA ILE A 188 5.89 -17.22 -7.29
C ILE A 188 5.49 -17.48 -8.75
N GLU A 189 5.66 -18.72 -9.22
CA GLU A 189 5.31 -19.11 -10.60
C GLU A 189 3.80 -19.31 -10.81
N LYS A 190 3.07 -19.58 -9.72
CA LYS A 190 1.61 -19.77 -9.68
C LYS A 190 1.07 -19.04 -8.46
N LEU A 191 0.65 -17.79 -8.61
CA LEU A 191 -0.48 -17.37 -7.79
C LEU A 191 -1.66 -18.12 -8.35
N ASP A 192 -2.47 -18.75 -7.49
CA ASP A 192 -3.89 -18.87 -7.81
C ASP A 192 -4.33 -17.42 -8.03
N THR A 193 -4.43 -17.03 -9.30
CA THR A 193 -5.04 -15.78 -9.70
C THR A 193 -6.38 -15.77 -9.00
N PHE A 194 -6.65 -14.70 -8.24
CA PHE A 194 -7.97 -14.43 -7.69
C PHE A 194 -8.99 -14.58 -8.82
N ASP A 195 -9.63 -15.75 -8.92
CA ASP A 195 -10.66 -16.10 -9.90
C ASP A 195 -12.01 -15.76 -9.28
N ASP A 196 -12.12 -14.52 -8.81
CA ASP A 196 -13.33 -13.98 -8.20
C ASP A 196 -13.63 -12.61 -8.84
N GLY A 197 -13.93 -12.62 -10.14
CA GLY A 197 -14.61 -11.52 -10.82
C GLY A 197 -13.74 -10.53 -11.60
N ASP A 198 -14.38 -9.87 -12.56
CA ASP A 198 -13.89 -8.82 -13.48
C ASP A 198 -13.38 -7.54 -12.77
N ASP A 199 -12.60 -7.67 -11.70
CA ASP A 199 -11.97 -6.52 -11.05
C ASP A 199 -10.77 -6.07 -11.92
N ASP A 200 -10.79 -4.80 -12.34
CA ASP A 200 -9.70 -4.13 -13.07
C ASP A 200 -8.39 -4.13 -12.23
N TYR A 201 -7.62 -5.22 -12.33
CA TYR A 201 -6.32 -5.42 -11.64
C TYR A 201 -5.23 -4.39 -12.01
N ASP A 202 -5.52 -3.51 -12.98
CA ASP A 202 -4.61 -2.47 -13.46
C ASP A 202 -4.88 -1.08 -12.83
N SER A 203 -5.69 -1.00 -11.76
CA SER A 203 -5.98 0.24 -11.06
C SER A 203 -5.48 0.24 -9.61
N VAL A 204 -5.04 1.42 -9.13
CA VAL A 204 -4.71 1.58 -7.72
C VAL A 204 -6.00 1.69 -6.90
N PRO A 205 -6.15 0.99 -5.77
CA PRO A 205 -7.37 1.08 -4.95
C PRO A 205 -7.64 2.52 -4.49
N GLU A 206 -8.89 2.96 -4.61
CA GLU A 206 -9.30 4.35 -4.29
C GLU A 206 -8.88 4.80 -2.89
N ASP A 207 -9.11 3.97 -1.86
CA ASP A 207 -8.73 4.28 -0.48
C ASP A 207 -7.23 4.59 -0.34
N LEU A 208 -6.40 3.88 -1.11
CA LEU A 208 -4.95 4.08 -1.12
C LEU A 208 -4.56 5.37 -1.85
N ILE A 209 -5.21 5.67 -2.98
CA ILE A 209 -4.99 6.94 -3.70
C ILE A 209 -5.33 8.10 -2.80
N VAL A 210 -6.49 8.03 -2.11
CA VAL A 210 -6.89 9.09 -1.20
C VAL A 210 -5.85 9.27 -0.10
N TYR A 211 -5.38 8.19 0.50
CA TYR A 211 -4.30 8.26 1.48
C TYR A 211 -3.04 8.95 0.93
N ILE A 212 -2.59 8.57 -0.28
CA ILE A 212 -1.40 9.13 -0.92
C ILE A 212 -1.59 10.61 -1.26
N VAL A 213 -2.70 10.98 -1.89
CA VAL A 213 -3.03 12.38 -2.23
C VAL A 213 -3.09 13.21 -0.95
N TYR A 214 -3.73 12.67 0.08
CA TYR A 214 -3.84 13.37 1.35
C TYR A 214 -2.48 13.58 2.02
N LYS A 215 -1.72 12.50 2.18
CA LYS A 215 -0.43 12.52 2.88
C LYS A 215 0.68 13.20 2.08
N GLY A 216 0.69 13.00 0.78
CA GLY A 216 1.74 13.44 -0.13
C GLY A 216 1.51 14.83 -0.70
N LEU A 217 0.26 15.23 -0.95
CA LEU A 217 -0.07 16.49 -1.62
C LEU A 217 -0.79 17.48 -0.69
N ILE A 218 -1.84 17.04 0.00
CA ILE A 218 -2.67 17.95 0.82
C ILE A 218 -1.96 18.35 2.12
N ASP A 219 -1.41 17.40 2.88
CA ASP A 219 -0.62 17.64 4.10
C ASP A 219 0.57 18.57 3.81
N LYS A 220 1.11 18.51 2.59
CA LYS A 220 2.22 19.36 2.11
C LYS A 220 1.77 20.68 1.49
N ASN A 221 0.46 20.96 1.51
CA ASN A 221 -0.13 22.18 0.95
C ASN A 221 0.10 22.36 -0.56
N ILE A 222 0.24 21.26 -1.31
CA ILE A 222 0.40 21.22 -2.78
C ILE A 222 -0.96 21.11 -3.48
N ALA A 223 -1.92 20.41 -2.86
CA ALA A 223 -3.28 20.24 -3.38
C ALA A 223 -4.33 20.61 -2.33
N CYS A 224 -5.55 20.89 -2.80
CA CYS A 224 -6.73 21.11 -1.98
C CYS A 224 -7.73 19.96 -2.14
N PRO A 225 -8.20 19.35 -1.05
CA PRO A 225 -9.32 18.41 -1.08
C PRO A 225 -10.63 19.13 -1.41
N ILE A 226 -11.44 18.52 -2.27
CA ILE A 226 -12.85 18.85 -2.47
C ILE A 226 -13.65 17.55 -2.39
N PHE A 227 -14.82 17.63 -1.75
CA PHE A 227 -15.85 16.59 -1.79
C PHE A 227 -17.12 17.22 -2.34
N GLU A 228 -17.47 16.85 -3.57
CA GLU A 228 -18.61 17.38 -4.33
C GLU A 228 -19.30 16.20 -5.02
N ASP A 229 -20.64 16.21 -5.05
CA ASP A 229 -21.47 15.18 -5.69
C ASP A 229 -21.12 13.72 -5.30
N GLU A 230 -20.75 13.51 -4.03
CA GLU A 230 -20.29 12.22 -3.48
C GLU A 230 -18.94 11.71 -4.03
N GLU A 231 -18.25 12.53 -4.82
CA GLU A 231 -16.94 12.24 -5.36
C GLU A 231 -15.82 12.96 -4.60
N LEU A 232 -14.69 12.27 -4.47
CA LEU A 232 -13.46 12.83 -3.92
C LEU A 232 -12.63 13.42 -5.05
N VAL A 233 -12.26 14.68 -4.85
CA VAL A 233 -11.56 15.48 -5.86
C VAL A 233 -10.36 16.16 -5.22
N ALA A 234 -9.26 16.24 -5.98
CA ALA A 234 -8.06 16.98 -5.63
C ALA A 234 -7.86 18.12 -6.62
N ILE A 235 -7.73 19.35 -6.11
CA ILE A 235 -7.34 20.52 -6.92
C ILE A 235 -5.87 20.80 -6.69
N LYS A 236 -5.07 20.80 -7.76
CA LYS A 236 -3.67 21.22 -7.69
C LYS A 236 -3.61 22.74 -7.41
N LYS A 237 -2.90 23.16 -6.37
CA LYS A 237 -2.66 24.59 -6.12
C LYS A 237 -1.66 25.10 -7.15
N ILE A 238 -2.03 26.13 -7.90
CA ILE A 238 -1.16 26.86 -8.83
C ILE A 238 -0.28 27.82 -8.03
#